data_AF-U6D4S8-F1
#
_entry.id   AF-U6D4S8-F1
#
_cell.length_a   1.000
_cell.length_b   1.000
_cell.length_c   1.000
_cell.angle_alpha   90.00
_cell.angle_beta   90.00
_cell.angle_gamma   90.00
#
_symmetry.space_group_name_H-M   'P 1'
#
loop_
_entity.id
_entity.type
_entity.pdbx_description
1 polymer ?
#
loop_
_entity_poly.entity_id
_entity_poly.type
_entity_poly.pdbx_seq_one_letter_code
_entity_poly.pdbx_strand_id
1 'polypeptide(L)'
;MDLADRAPGRPWLQLPPLSVFQLLRVFWLLSQLPGPAQVSGAEQRQVFQVLEEQPPGTLVGTIQTRPGFTYRLSESHALFAINSSTGALYTTATIDRESLPSDVINLVVLSSSPTYPTEVRVLVRDLNDNAPVFPDPSIVVTFK
;
A
#
# COMPACT_ATOMS: atom_id res chain seq x y z
N MET A 1 -21.79 78.00 -28.25
CA MET A 1 -22.64 77.53 -27.13
C MET A 1 -23.19 76.17 -27.55
N ASP A 2 -23.20 75.08 -26.80
CA ASP A 2 -22.73 74.66 -25.48
C ASP A 2 -22.74 73.10 -25.49
N LEU A 3 -22.17 72.51 -24.46
CA LEU A 3 -21.67 71.16 -24.20
C LEU A 3 -22.61 69.93 -24.30
N ALA A 4 -21.96 68.76 -24.42
CA ALA A 4 -22.29 67.43 -23.84
C ALA A 4 -23.45 66.61 -24.46
N ASP A 5 -23.50 65.27 -24.54
CA ASP A 5 -22.61 64.14 -24.21
C ASP A 5 -23.36 62.84 -24.64
N ARG A 6 -22.70 61.89 -25.32
CA ARG A 6 -22.96 60.43 -25.18
C ARG A 6 -21.95 59.60 -25.98
N ALA A 7 -21.18 58.80 -25.25
CA ALA A 7 -20.11 57.91 -25.69
C ALA A 7 -20.53 56.77 -26.65
N PRO A 8 -19.59 56.21 -27.43
CA PRO A 8 -19.59 54.79 -27.76
C PRO A 8 -18.63 54.01 -26.85
N GLY A 9 -19.04 52.81 -26.44
CA GLY A 9 -18.42 51.98 -25.42
C GLY A 9 -16.95 51.60 -25.69
N ARG A 10 -16.21 51.38 -24.60
CA ARG A 10 -14.85 50.85 -24.63
C ARG A 10 -14.86 49.42 -25.19
N PRO A 11 -13.99 49.05 -26.14
CA PRO A 11 -13.83 47.66 -26.52
C PRO A 11 -13.15 46.92 -25.36
N TRP A 12 -13.66 45.75 -25.02
CA TRP A 12 -13.00 44.82 -24.11
C TRP A 12 -11.58 44.54 -24.63
N LEU A 13 -10.54 44.70 -23.79
CA LEU A 13 -9.20 44.22 -24.15
C LEU A 13 -9.29 42.69 -24.32
N GLN A 14 -9.21 42.22 -25.56
CA GLN A 14 -8.97 40.81 -25.82
C GLN A 14 -7.58 40.48 -25.32
N LEU A 15 -7.49 39.67 -24.27
CA LEU A 15 -6.22 39.04 -23.93
C LEU A 15 -5.82 38.17 -25.12
N PRO A 16 -4.57 38.27 -25.61
CA PRO A 16 -4.13 37.42 -26.71
C PRO A 16 -4.30 35.95 -26.27
N PRO A 17 -4.79 35.05 -27.15
CA PRO A 17 -4.86 33.64 -26.81
C PRO A 17 -3.46 33.17 -26.45
N LEU A 18 -3.32 32.54 -25.28
CA LEU A 18 -2.05 31.96 -24.85
C LEU A 18 -1.59 31.01 -25.96
N SER A 19 -0.43 31.32 -26.55
CA SER A 19 0.13 30.48 -27.61
C SER A 19 0.48 29.11 -27.03
N VAL A 20 0.30 28.04 -27.80
CA VAL A 20 0.76 26.68 -27.43
C VAL A 20 2.24 26.72 -27.03
N PHE A 21 3.05 27.59 -27.63
CA PHE A 21 4.45 27.79 -27.26
C PHE A 21 4.64 28.40 -25.86
N GLN A 22 3.72 29.25 -25.39
CA GLN A 22 3.75 29.78 -24.03
C GLN A 22 3.31 28.72 -23.02
N LEU A 23 2.30 27.91 -23.36
CA LEU A 23 1.86 26.77 -22.54
C LEU A 23 2.95 25.70 -22.42
N LEU A 24 3.61 25.34 -23.52
CA LEU A 24 4.71 24.38 -23.53
C LEU A 24 5.93 24.91 -22.76
N ARG A 25 6.22 26.21 -22.82
CA ARG A 25 7.29 26.82 -22.01
C ARG A 25 6.98 26.76 -20.51
N VAL A 26 5.73 27.03 -20.11
CA VAL A 26 5.31 26.91 -18.71
C VAL A 26 5.37 25.45 -18.25
N PHE A 27 4.92 24.51 -19.09
CA PHE A 27 4.99 23.08 -18.80
C PHE A 27 6.44 22.59 -18.65
N TRP A 28 7.34 23.04 -19.54
CA TRP A 28 8.76 22.74 -19.46
C TRP A 28 9.43 23.38 -18.23
N LEU A 29 9.06 24.61 -17.86
CA LEU A 29 9.54 25.26 -16.64
C LEU A 29 9.07 24.55 -15.37
N LEU A 30 7.84 24.05 -15.36
CA LEU A 30 7.27 23.29 -14.24
C LEU A 30 7.93 21.91 -14.08
N SER A 31 8.42 21.30 -15.15
CA SER A 31 9.21 20.05 -15.07
C SER A 31 10.62 20.21 -14.49
N GLN A 32 11.12 21.45 -14.39
CA GLN A 32 12.44 21.76 -13.82
C GLN A 32 12.38 22.00 -12.31
N LEU A 33 11.18 22.06 -11.72
CA LEU A 33 11.05 22.17 -10.28
C LEU A 33 11.53 20.85 -9.65
N PRO A 34 12.44 20.89 -8.67
CA PRO A 34 12.73 19.71 -7.87
C PRO A 34 11.40 19.21 -7.31
N GLY A 35 11.05 17.96 -7.64
CA GLY A 35 9.89 17.30 -7.07
C GLY A 35 9.94 17.38 -5.53
N PRO A 36 8.79 17.23 -4.85
CA PRO A 36 8.79 17.22 -3.38
C PRO A 36 9.88 16.27 -2.91
N ALA A 37 10.81 16.79 -2.12
CA ALA A 37 11.90 16.02 -1.56
C ALA A 37 11.27 14.80 -0.87
N GLN A 38 11.49 13.62 -1.44
CA GLN A 38 11.13 12.37 -0.80
C GLN A 38 12.03 12.29 0.44
N VAL A 39 11.49 12.61 1.61
CA VAL A 39 12.18 12.42 2.88
C VAL A 39 12.45 10.91 2.97
N SER A 40 13.69 10.51 2.70
CA SER A 40 14.16 9.13 2.78
C SER A 40 14.37 8.77 4.25
N GLY A 41 13.26 8.64 4.94
CA GLY A 41 13.13 8.17 6.31
C GLY A 41 11.78 7.51 6.54
N ALA A 42 11.13 7.07 5.44
CA ALA A 42 9.88 6.35 5.50
C ALA A 42 10.13 4.96 6.07
N GLU A 43 9.58 4.71 7.25
CA GLU A 43 9.25 3.40 7.79
C GLU A 43 8.86 2.44 6.66
N GLN A 44 9.76 1.49 6.34
CA GLN A 44 9.62 0.65 5.16
C GLN A 44 8.67 -0.50 5.46
N ARG A 45 7.36 -0.21 5.46
CA ARG A 45 6.32 -1.21 5.67
C ARG A 45 6.15 -2.09 4.45
N GLN A 46 6.32 -3.39 4.63
CA GLN A 46 6.15 -4.40 3.58
C GLN A 46 4.92 -5.24 3.87
N VAL A 47 4.14 -5.55 2.83
CA VAL A 47 2.89 -6.31 2.96
C VAL A 47 3.02 -7.62 2.20
N PHE A 48 2.77 -8.72 2.89
CA PHE A 48 2.74 -10.06 2.33
C PHE A 48 1.37 -10.69 2.52
N GLN A 49 1.12 -11.76 1.79
CA GLN A 49 -0.09 -12.55 1.90
C GLN A 49 0.30 -14.01 2.00
N VAL A 50 -0.42 -14.74 2.84
CA VAL A 50 -0.29 -16.20 2.95
C VAL A 50 -1.69 -16.78 2.97
N LEU A 51 -1.90 -17.85 2.22
CA LEU A 51 -3.13 -18.63 2.34
C LEU A 51 -3.13 -19.35 3.68
N GLU A 52 -4.29 -19.47 4.30
CA GLU A 52 -4.44 -20.36 5.45
C GLU A 52 -4.31 -21.84 5.06
N GLU A 53 -4.28 -22.71 6.07
CA GLU A 53 -4.18 -24.17 5.96
C GLU A 53 -2.94 -24.71 5.22
N GLN A 54 -2.02 -23.84 4.81
CA GLN A 54 -0.79 -24.27 4.16
C GLN A 54 0.13 -25.01 5.15
N PRO A 55 0.91 -25.99 4.67
CA PRO A 55 1.83 -26.72 5.54
C PRO A 55 2.90 -25.78 6.16
N PRO A 56 3.46 -26.16 7.32
CA PRO A 56 4.62 -25.47 7.88
C PRO A 56 5.77 -25.39 6.87
N GLY A 57 6.50 -24.27 6.86
CA GLY A 57 7.57 -24.00 5.91
C GLY A 57 7.10 -23.29 4.62
N THR A 58 5.83 -22.90 4.54
CA THR A 58 5.31 -22.14 3.40
C THR A 58 5.95 -20.76 3.34
N LEU A 59 6.46 -20.38 2.16
CA LEU A 59 7.03 -19.06 1.92
C LEU A 59 5.93 -18.00 1.94
N VAL A 60 6.04 -17.04 2.86
CA VAL A 60 5.13 -15.89 2.97
C VAL A 60 5.60 -14.75 2.06
N GLY A 61 6.91 -14.52 2.03
CA GLY A 61 7.53 -13.45 1.25
C GLY A 61 8.97 -13.21 1.66
N THR A 62 9.67 -12.34 0.95
CA THR A 62 11.07 -11.98 1.25
C THR A 62 11.16 -10.48 1.43
N ILE A 63 11.69 -10.05 2.57
CA ILE A 63 11.88 -8.63 2.84
C ILE A 63 13.00 -8.06 1.96
N GLN A 64 12.94 -6.75 1.70
CA GLN A 64 14.08 -6.05 1.13
C GLN A 64 15.31 -6.14 2.04
N THR A 65 16.38 -6.75 1.54
CA THR A 65 17.64 -6.96 2.28
C THR A 65 18.77 -6.06 1.79
N ARG A 66 19.84 -5.97 2.59
CA ARG A 66 21.08 -5.26 2.32
C ARG A 66 22.24 -6.25 2.38
N PRO A 67 23.21 -6.19 1.46
CA PRO A 67 24.37 -7.07 1.48
C PRO A 67 25.13 -6.98 2.80
N GLY A 68 25.52 -8.13 3.36
CA GLY A 68 26.31 -8.20 4.60
C GLY A 68 25.49 -8.05 5.90
N PHE A 69 24.17 -7.90 5.81
CA PHE A 69 23.29 -7.87 6.99
C PHE A 69 22.64 -9.21 7.24
N THR A 70 22.36 -9.49 8.51
CA THR A 70 21.48 -10.60 8.92
C THR A 70 20.18 -10.08 9.48
N TYR A 71 19.13 -10.90 9.44
CA TYR A 71 17.77 -10.52 9.82
C TYR A 71 17.23 -11.42 10.92
N ARG A 72 16.42 -10.84 11.79
CA ARG A 72 15.65 -11.56 12.82
C ARG A 72 14.34 -10.85 13.10
N LEU A 73 13.34 -11.58 13.58
CA LEU A 73 12.17 -10.94 14.18
C LEU A 73 12.59 -10.16 15.44
N SER A 74 11.92 -9.05 15.72
CA SER A 74 12.13 -8.28 16.94
C SER A 74 11.89 -9.13 18.18
N GLU A 75 10.85 -9.97 18.10
CA GLU A 75 10.40 -10.94 19.09
C GLU A 75 10.14 -12.30 18.42
N SER A 76 10.35 -13.39 19.16
CA SER A 76 10.01 -14.73 18.66
C SER A 76 8.50 -14.85 18.42
N HIS A 77 8.10 -15.47 17.32
CA HIS A 77 6.70 -15.62 16.93
C HIS A 77 6.33 -17.10 16.74
N ALA A 78 5.13 -17.50 17.16
CA ALA A 78 4.70 -18.90 17.11
C ALA A 78 4.40 -19.39 15.67
N LEU A 79 3.94 -18.48 14.81
CA LEU A 79 3.49 -18.78 13.44
C LEU A 79 4.52 -18.45 12.35
N PHE A 80 5.58 -17.70 12.67
CA PHE A 80 6.51 -17.21 11.65
C PHE A 80 7.96 -17.28 12.08
N ALA A 81 8.83 -17.60 11.14
CA ALA A 81 10.27 -17.50 11.25
C ALA A 81 10.86 -16.83 10.01
N ILE A 82 12.00 -16.17 10.18
CA ILE A 82 12.74 -15.54 9.09
C ILE A 82 14.10 -16.19 8.92
N ASN A 83 14.48 -16.47 7.68
CA ASN A 83 15.83 -16.89 7.37
C ASN A 83 16.77 -15.68 7.49
N SER A 84 17.79 -15.81 8.34
CA SER A 84 18.64 -14.69 8.72
C SER A 84 19.50 -14.13 7.58
N SER A 85 19.88 -14.94 6.60
CA SER A 85 20.75 -14.50 5.50
C SER A 85 19.97 -14.00 4.28
N THR A 86 18.81 -14.59 4.01
CA THR A 86 18.02 -14.29 2.80
C THR A 86 16.87 -13.32 3.05
N GLY A 87 16.45 -13.13 4.31
CA GLY A 87 15.27 -12.32 4.64
C GLY A 87 13.94 -12.98 4.27
N ALA A 88 13.95 -14.26 3.87
CA ALA A 88 12.73 -14.98 3.53
C ALA A 88 11.96 -15.37 4.80
N LEU A 89 10.68 -15.00 4.84
CA LEU A 89 9.74 -15.25 5.93
C LEU A 89 8.90 -16.49 5.60
N TYR A 90 8.79 -17.41 6.55
CA TYR A 90 8.09 -18.68 6.40
C TYR A 90 7.13 -18.93 7.55
N THR A 91 6.08 -19.71 7.29
CA THR A 91 5.23 -20.24 8.36
C THR A 91 5.96 -21.31 9.17
N THR A 92 5.74 -21.35 10.48
CA THR A 92 6.27 -22.40 11.36
C THR A 92 5.20 -23.40 11.82
N ALA A 93 3.94 -23.06 11.59
CA ALA A 93 2.77 -23.89 11.85
C ALA A 93 1.73 -23.64 10.76
N THR A 94 0.77 -24.55 10.65
CA THR A 94 -0.44 -24.32 9.87
C THR A 94 -1.25 -23.22 10.53
N ILE A 95 -1.70 -22.25 9.74
CA ILE A 95 -2.52 -21.13 10.21
C ILE A 95 -3.96 -21.50 9.92
N ASP A 96 -4.80 -21.44 10.94
CA ASP A 96 -6.26 -21.50 10.87
C ASP A 96 -6.76 -20.07 11.14
N ARG A 97 -7.43 -19.48 10.14
CA ARG A 97 -7.84 -18.07 10.18
C ARG A 97 -8.94 -17.83 11.20
N GLU A 98 -9.87 -18.76 11.39
CA GLU A 98 -10.97 -18.69 12.36
C GLU A 98 -10.46 -18.66 13.81
N SER A 99 -9.28 -19.23 14.05
CA SER A 99 -8.61 -19.19 15.35
C SER A 99 -7.85 -17.89 15.63
N LEU A 100 -7.69 -17.00 14.64
CA LEU A 100 -6.97 -15.74 14.81
C LEU A 100 -7.90 -14.61 15.30
N PRO A 101 -7.38 -13.69 16.14
CA PRO A 101 -8.13 -12.49 16.52
C PRO A 101 -8.27 -11.47 15.38
N SER A 102 -7.48 -11.62 14.31
CA SER A 102 -7.50 -10.77 13.11
C SER A 102 -6.82 -11.48 11.94
N ASP A 103 -7.32 -11.26 10.72
CA ASP A 103 -6.69 -11.70 9.47
C ASP A 103 -5.35 -11.00 9.17
N VAL A 104 -4.93 -10.06 10.03
CA VAL A 104 -3.74 -9.24 9.85
C VAL A 104 -2.76 -9.47 10.99
N ILE A 105 -1.57 -9.97 10.66
CA ILE A 105 -0.48 -10.16 11.63
C ILE A 105 0.63 -9.14 11.33
N ASN A 106 0.98 -8.32 12.32
CA ASN A 106 2.06 -7.35 12.21
C ASN A 106 3.31 -7.90 12.89
N LEU A 107 4.44 -7.83 12.20
CA LEU A 107 5.76 -8.26 12.66
C LEU A 107 6.73 -7.10 12.47
N VAL A 108 7.80 -7.08 13.26
CA VAL A 108 8.94 -6.19 13.04
C VAL A 108 10.17 -7.05 12.81
N VAL A 109 10.87 -6.80 11.70
CA VAL A 109 12.16 -7.42 11.39
C VAL A 109 13.27 -6.43 11.69
N LEU A 110 14.31 -6.89 12.37
CA LEU A 110 15.49 -6.11 12.70
C LEU A 110 16.70 -6.66 11.94
N SER A 111 17.45 -5.76 11.31
CA SER A 111 18.77 -6.11 10.77
C SER A 111 19.83 -6.21 11.87
N SER A 112 20.96 -6.82 11.56
CA SER A 112 22.21 -6.69 12.32
C SER A 112 22.67 -5.23 12.41
N SER A 113 23.64 -4.95 13.27
CA SER A 113 24.17 -3.60 13.48
C SER A 113 24.78 -2.99 12.21
N PRO A 114 24.51 -1.70 11.90
CA PRO A 114 23.51 -0.84 12.55
C PRO A 114 22.08 -1.32 12.29
N THR A 115 21.25 -1.32 13.34
CA THR A 115 19.90 -1.87 13.27
C THR A 115 18.97 -0.99 12.44
N TYR A 116 18.37 -1.58 11.40
CA TYR A 116 17.28 -0.99 10.62
C TYR A 116 16.00 -1.80 10.84
N PRO A 117 14.96 -1.21 11.47
CA PRO A 117 13.67 -1.86 11.61
C PRO A 117 12.90 -1.85 10.29
N THR A 118 12.19 -2.95 10.02
CA THR A 118 11.28 -3.12 8.88
C THR A 118 9.96 -3.65 9.40
N GLU A 119 8.88 -2.90 9.19
CA GLU A 119 7.54 -3.38 9.51
C GLU A 119 7.07 -4.36 8.44
N VAL A 120 6.54 -5.51 8.86
CA VAL A 120 5.98 -6.52 7.97
C VAL A 120 4.53 -6.77 8.37
N ARG A 121 3.62 -6.66 7.41
CA ARG A 121 2.19 -6.96 7.59
C ARG A 121 1.86 -8.20 6.77
N VAL A 122 1.47 -9.28 7.43
CA VAL A 122 1.02 -10.51 6.79
C VAL A 122 -0.51 -10.52 6.80
N LEU A 123 -1.11 -10.59 5.62
CA LEU A 123 -2.55 -10.82 5.44
C LEU A 123 -2.78 -12.32 5.28
N VAL A 124 -3.51 -12.91 6.22
CA VAL A 124 -3.97 -14.30 6.10
C VAL A 124 -5.19 -14.29 5.19
N ARG A 125 -5.08 -15.03 4.09
CA ARG A 125 -6.11 -15.11 3.06
C ARG A 125 -6.94 -16.35 3.30
N ASP A 126 -8.24 -16.10 3.41
CA ASP A 126 -9.27 -17.13 3.50
C ASP A 126 -9.23 -18.04 2.27
N LEU A 127 -9.08 -19.34 2.51
CA LEU A 127 -9.45 -20.35 1.53
C LEU A 127 -10.87 -20.76 1.90
N ASN A 128 -11.87 -20.34 1.12
CA ASN A 128 -13.29 -20.61 1.39
C ASN A 128 -13.61 -22.11 1.37
N ASP A 129 -13.27 -22.79 2.47
CA ASP A 129 -13.45 -24.19 2.80
C ASP A 129 -14.70 -24.40 3.67
N ASN A 130 -15.19 -23.33 4.29
CA ASN A 130 -16.47 -23.28 4.98
C ASN A 130 -17.64 -23.20 3.97
N ALA A 131 -18.14 -24.38 3.59
CA ALA A 131 -19.41 -24.48 2.87
C ALA A 131 -20.54 -23.90 3.74
N PRO A 132 -21.45 -23.08 3.19
CA PRO A 132 -22.56 -22.53 3.96
C PRO A 132 -23.44 -23.66 4.50
N VAL A 133 -23.65 -23.67 5.81
CA VAL A 133 -24.63 -24.56 6.46
C VAL A 133 -25.92 -23.80 6.64
N PHE A 134 -26.99 -24.28 6.02
CA PHE A 134 -28.33 -23.74 6.25
C PHE A 134 -28.89 -24.29 7.56
N PRO A 135 -29.43 -23.45 8.46
CA PRO A 135 -30.02 -23.91 9.73
C PRO A 135 -31.26 -24.77 9.51
N ASP A 136 -31.96 -24.56 8.38
CA ASP A 136 -33.10 -25.37 7.96
C ASP A 136 -32.80 -26.07 6.63
N PRO A 137 -33.19 -27.35 6.46
CA PRO A 137 -33.06 -28.06 5.20
C PRO A 137 -34.03 -27.56 4.11
N SER A 138 -34.98 -26.69 4.46
CA SER A 138 -35.99 -26.16 3.54
C SER A 138 -36.31 -24.69 3.81
N ILE A 139 -36.38 -23.90 2.74
CA ILE A 139 -36.89 -22.53 2.76
C ILE A 139 -38.28 -22.54 2.12
N VAL A 140 -39.30 -22.09 2.85
CA VAL A 140 -40.64 -21.88 2.28
C VAL A 140 -40.66 -20.51 1.63
N VAL A 141 -40.76 -20.46 0.31
CA VAL A 141 -40.90 -19.23 -0.46
C VAL A 141 -42.38 -19.03 -0.82
N THR A 142 -42.99 -17.98 -0.28
CA THR A 142 -44.37 -17.58 -0.65
C THR A 142 -44.29 -16.42 -1.64
N PHE A 143 -44.79 -16.65 -2.86
CA PHE A 143 -44.98 -15.58 -3.84
C PHE A 143 -46.36 -14.94 -3.63
N LYS A 144 -46.43 -13.60 -3.72
CA LYS A 144 -47.69 -12.82 -3.73
C LYS A 144 -48.04 -12.41 -5.15
#